data_AF-A0AAP8N690-F1
#
_entry.id   AF-A0AAP8N690-F1
#
_cell.length_a   1.000
_cell.length_b   1.000
_cell.length_c   1.000
_cell.angle_alpha   90.00
_cell.angle_beta   90.00
_cell.angle_gamma   90.00
#
_symmetry.space_group_name_H-M   'P 1'
#
loop_
_entity.id
_entity.type
_entity.pdbx_description
1 polymer ?
#
loop_
_entity_poly.entity_id
_entity_poly.type
_entity_poly.pdbx_seq_one_letter_code
_entity_poly.pdbx_strand_id
1 'polypeptide(L)'
;QDKPVPVVIRQYVEKDFPDLIRIQQESFPPPFPSELWWNVEQLSNHVTLFPQGALCIEVDGKMAGSMTGLLVDFDSNQPNHSWDE
;
A
#
# COMPACT_ATOMS: atom_id res chain seq x y z
N GLN A 1 -10.47 -17.85 -22.67
CA GLN A 1 -11.21 -17.70 -21.40
C GLN A 1 -10.98 -16.25 -21.01
N ASP A 2 -11.91 -15.35 -21.36
CA ASP A 2 -11.76 -13.89 -21.22
C ASP A 2 -12.90 -13.30 -20.38
N LYS A 3 -13.25 -13.98 -19.28
CA LYS A 3 -14.24 -13.45 -18.34
C LYS A 3 -13.52 -12.77 -17.18
N PRO A 4 -13.84 -11.50 -16.86
CA PRO A 4 -13.35 -10.86 -15.66
C PRO A 4 -13.70 -11.66 -14.40
N VAL A 5 -12.75 -11.75 -13.48
CA VAL A 5 -12.95 -12.39 -12.17
C VAL A 5 -13.43 -11.32 -11.18
N PRO A 6 -14.45 -11.59 -10.34
CA PRO A 6 -14.85 -10.67 -9.29
C PRO A 6 -13.72 -10.41 -8.30
N VAL A 7 -13.58 -9.16 -7.87
CA VAL A 7 -12.57 -8.75 -6.89
C VAL A 7 -13.19 -7.89 -5.81
N VAL A 8 -12.57 -7.87 -4.63
CA VAL A 8 -12.96 -6.99 -3.52
C VAL A 8 -11.86 -5.96 -3.32
N ILE A 9 -12.21 -4.67 -3.36
CA ILE A 9 -11.34 -3.57 -2.95
C ILE A 9 -11.82 -3.09 -1.60
N ARG A 10 -10.92 -3.00 -0.63
CA ARG A 10 -11.23 -2.54 0.72
C ARG A 10 -10.02 -1.88 1.35
N GLN A 11 -10.22 -1.32 2.54
CA GLN A 11 -9.11 -0.89 3.36
C GLN A 11 -8.40 -2.10 3.97
N TYR A 12 -7.07 -2.11 3.99
CA TYR A 12 -6.32 -3.10 4.75
C TYR A 12 -6.23 -2.68 6.23
N VAL A 13 -6.10 -3.67 7.09
CA VAL A 13 -5.97 -3.52 8.54
C VAL A 13 -4.78 -4.35 9.04
N GLU A 14 -4.42 -4.23 10.31
CA GLU A 14 -3.21 -4.87 10.86
C GLU A 14 -3.13 -6.38 10.62
N LYS A 15 -4.28 -7.08 10.64
CA LYS A 15 -4.35 -8.53 10.35
C LYS A 15 -3.89 -8.90 8.93
N ASP A 16 -3.88 -7.93 8.00
CA ASP A 16 -3.51 -8.14 6.60
C ASP A 16 -2.00 -7.94 6.36
N PHE A 17 -1.27 -7.35 7.32
CA PHE A 17 0.15 -6.99 7.12
C PHE A 17 1.06 -8.14 6.68
N PRO A 18 0.90 -9.38 7.18
CA PRO A 18 1.71 -10.50 6.70
C PRO A 18 1.57 -10.73 5.19
N ASP A 19 0.36 -10.61 4.66
CA ASP A 19 0.09 -10.80 3.23
C ASP A 19 0.64 -9.61 2.41
N LEU A 20 0.55 -8.39 2.94
CA LEU A 20 1.14 -7.20 2.32
C LEU A 20 2.68 -7.33 2.21
N ILE A 21 3.35 -7.75 3.29
CA ILE A 21 4.80 -7.96 3.31
C ILE A 21 5.19 -9.09 2.35
N ARG A 22 4.40 -10.16 2.28
CA ARG A 22 4.61 -11.22 1.30
C ARG A 22 4.52 -10.70 -0.14
N ILE A 23 3.52 -9.89 -0.46
CA ILE A 23 3.38 -9.28 -1.79
C ILE A 23 4.59 -8.40 -2.12
N GLN A 24 5.11 -7.64 -1.14
CA GLN A 24 6.32 -6.84 -1.33
C GLN A 24 7.54 -7.73 -1.63
N GLN A 25 7.70 -8.85 -0.94
CA GLN A 25 8.77 -9.83 -1.22
C GLN A 25 8.70 -10.39 -2.65
N GLU A 26 7.49 -10.72 -3.11
CA GLU A 26 7.27 -11.28 -4.45
C GLU A 26 7.41 -10.22 -5.55
N SER A 27 7.03 -8.97 -5.27
CA SER A 27 7.08 -7.84 -6.22
C SER A 27 8.47 -7.21 -6.31
N PHE A 28 9.23 -7.23 -5.21
CA PHE A 28 10.56 -6.65 -5.07
C PHE A 28 11.57 -7.68 -4.53
N PRO A 29 11.81 -8.79 -5.26
CA PRO A 29 12.76 -9.80 -4.84
C PRO A 29 14.21 -9.27 -4.92
N PRO A 30 15.19 -9.99 -4.36
CA PRO A 30 16.61 -9.68 -4.55
C PRO A 30 16.94 -9.45 -6.04
N PRO A 31 17.79 -8.47 -6.37
CA PRO A 31 18.67 -7.71 -5.46
C PRO A 31 18.03 -6.46 -4.82
N PHE A 32 16.71 -6.29 -4.89
CA PHE A 32 16.06 -5.14 -4.24
C PHE A 32 16.28 -5.19 -2.71
N PRO A 33 16.72 -4.07 -2.08
CA PRO A 33 16.97 -4.05 -0.63
C PRO A 33 15.68 -4.24 0.17
N SER A 34 15.63 -5.25 1.03
CA SER A 34 14.45 -5.52 1.87
C SER A 34 14.20 -4.46 2.94
N GLU A 35 15.19 -3.62 3.24
CA GLU A 35 15.06 -2.46 4.12
C GLU A 35 14.16 -1.35 3.54
N LEU A 36 13.95 -1.35 2.22
CA LEU A 36 13.05 -0.41 1.54
C LEU A 36 11.59 -0.90 1.50
N TRP A 37 11.32 -2.12 1.98
CA TRP A 37 9.95 -2.59 2.15
C TRP A 37 9.29 -1.89 3.33
N TRP A 38 7.98 -1.72 3.23
CA TRP A 38 7.14 -1.34 4.34
C TRP A 38 7.18 -2.42 5.43
N ASN A 39 7.55 -1.99 6.63
CA ASN A 39 7.53 -2.82 7.82
C ASN A 39 6.22 -2.64 8.63
N VAL A 40 6.03 -3.49 9.64
CA VAL A 40 4.82 -3.49 10.49
C VAL A 40 4.59 -2.13 11.16
N GLU A 41 5.65 -1.47 11.65
CA GLU A 41 5.54 -0.18 12.33
C GLU A 41 5.07 0.93 11.38
N GLN A 42 5.64 0.98 10.17
CA GLN A 42 5.24 1.95 9.14
C GLN A 42 3.79 1.72 8.69
N LEU A 43 3.39 0.45 8.48
CA LEU A 43 2.01 0.10 8.13
C LEU A 43 1.03 0.45 9.25
N SER A 44 1.35 0.12 10.51
CA SER A 44 0.54 0.50 11.68
C SER A 44 0.38 2.02 11.79
N ASN A 45 1.47 2.77 11.61
CA ASN A 45 1.42 4.23 11.62
C ASN A 45 0.49 4.76 10.52
N HIS A 46 0.58 4.19 9.31
CA HIS A 46 -0.25 4.62 8.19
C HIS A 46 -1.75 4.36 8.42
N VAL A 47 -2.13 3.13 8.80
CA VAL A 47 -3.56 2.81 9.04
C VAL A 47 -4.14 3.59 10.21
N THR A 48 -3.29 4.01 11.17
CA THR A 48 -3.70 4.85 12.29
C THR A 48 -3.95 6.29 11.86
N LEU A 49 -3.07 6.86 11.04
CA LEU A 49 -3.12 8.27 10.64
C LEU A 49 -4.11 8.53 9.49
N PHE A 50 -4.13 7.65 8.47
CA PHE A 50 -4.93 7.85 7.26
C PHE A 50 -5.44 6.51 6.69
N PRO A 51 -6.39 5.85 7.38
CA PRO A 51 -6.94 4.56 6.95
C PRO A 51 -7.61 4.61 5.57
N GLN A 52 -8.07 5.78 5.12
CA GLN A 52 -8.68 5.95 3.80
C GLN A 52 -7.67 5.75 2.65
N GLY A 53 -6.37 5.97 2.90
CA GLY A 53 -5.29 5.74 1.94
C GLY A 53 -4.77 4.31 1.91
N ALA A 54 -5.17 3.48 2.87
CA ALA A 54 -4.70 2.11 3.05
C ALA A 54 -5.54 1.11 2.24
N LEU A 55 -5.32 0.96 0.94
CA LEU A 55 -6.16 0.13 0.07
C LEU A 55 -5.53 -1.23 -0.27
N CYS A 56 -6.35 -2.26 -0.36
CA CYS A 56 -5.94 -3.58 -0.84
C CYS A 56 -7.00 -4.23 -1.73
N ILE A 57 -6.56 -5.20 -2.52
CA ILE A 57 -7.41 -5.98 -3.42
C ILE A 57 -7.31 -7.47 -3.09
N GLU A 58 -8.47 -8.13 -3.08
CA GLU A 58 -8.60 -9.57 -2.93
C GLU A 58 -9.21 -10.21 -4.18
N VAL A 59 -8.68 -11.37 -4.56
CA VAL A 59 -9.24 -12.26 -5.58
C VAL A 59 -9.51 -13.61 -4.91
N ASP A 60 -10.76 -14.07 -4.92
CA ASP A 60 -11.19 -15.29 -4.22
C ASP A 60 -10.76 -15.34 -2.74
N GLY A 61 -10.85 -14.20 -2.06
CA GLY A 61 -10.48 -14.04 -0.64
C GLY A 61 -8.97 -14.08 -0.36
N LYS A 62 -8.13 -14.05 -1.40
CA LYS A 62 -6.66 -13.97 -1.27
C LYS A 62 -6.17 -12.59 -1.64
N MET A 63 -5.26 -12.05 -0.82
CA MET A 63 -4.61 -10.78 -1.11
C MET A 63 -3.84 -10.85 -2.43
N ALA A 64 -4.12 -9.92 -3.34
CA ALA A 64 -3.49 -9.85 -4.66
C ALA A 64 -2.70 -8.56 -4.89
N GLY A 65 -2.93 -7.54 -4.05
CA GLY A 65 -2.20 -6.27 -4.13
C GLY A 65 -2.57 -5.31 -3.01
N SER A 66 -1.71 -4.32 -2.81
CA SER A 66 -1.94 -3.23 -1.86
C SER A 66 -1.40 -1.91 -2.40
N MET A 67 -1.95 -0.81 -1.88
CA MET A 67 -1.52 0.55 -2.15
C MET A 67 -1.62 1.35 -0.87
N THR A 68 -0.56 2.09 -0.56
CA THR A 68 -0.47 2.99 0.59
C THR A 68 -0.42 4.43 0.07
N GLY A 69 -1.56 5.10 0.07
CA GLY A 69 -1.73 6.45 -0.45
C GLY A 69 -1.63 7.51 0.65
N LEU A 70 -1.10 8.68 0.32
CA LEU A 70 -1.04 9.82 1.23
C LEU A 70 -1.89 10.98 0.70
N LEU A 71 -2.30 11.89 1.60
CA LEU A 71 -3.00 13.12 1.25
C LEU A 71 -2.02 14.30 1.39
N VAL A 72 -1.85 15.09 0.33
CA VAL A 72 -1.04 16.31 0.33
C VAL A 72 -1.95 17.51 0.12
N ASP A 73 -1.72 18.57 0.88
CA ASP A 73 -2.28 19.88 0.56
C ASP A 73 -1.44 20.51 -0.56
N PHE A 74 -2.01 20.61 -1.76
CA PHE A 74 -1.32 21.07 -2.95
C PHE A 74 -1.71 22.52 -3.29
N ASP A 75 -0.73 23.43 -3.25
CA ASP A 75 -0.91 24.81 -3.72
C ASP A 75 -0.46 24.95 -5.16
N SER A 76 -1.40 25.23 -6.07
CA SER A 76 -1.10 25.48 -7.48
C SER A 76 -0.21 26.70 -7.73
N ASN A 77 -0.14 27.65 -6.78
CA ASN A 77 0.74 28.82 -6.88
C ASN A 77 2.18 28.52 -6.43
N GLN A 78 2.37 27.44 -5.66
CA GLN A 78 3.66 26.94 -5.21
C GLN A 78 3.81 25.47 -5.60
N PRO A 79 3.85 25.16 -6.91
CA PRO A 79 3.79 23.78 -7.39
C PRO A 79 5.04 22.96 -7.04
N ASN A 80 6.14 23.63 -6.69
CA ASN A 80 7.37 22.99 -6.25
C ASN A 80 7.32 22.85 -4.72
N HIS A 81 6.88 21.68 -4.24
CA HIS A 81 7.06 21.26 -2.85
C HIS A 81 8.21 20.25 -2.78
N SER A 82 9.27 20.57 -2.04
CA SER A 82 10.28 19.59 -1.62
C SER A 82 10.01 19.17 -0.18
N TRP A 83 10.23 17.89 0.13
CA TRP A 83 10.17 17.38 1.49
C TRP A 83 11.31 17.90 2.39
N ASP A 84 12.37 18.45 1.78
CA ASP A 84 13.57 18.96 2.46
C ASP A 84 13.46 20.44 2.91
N GLU A 85 12.28 21.07 2.87
CA GLU A 85 12.06 22.45 3.36
C GLU A 85 11.11 22.53 4.56
#